data_AF-A0A2T0QAJ9-F1
#
_entry.id   AF-A0A2T0QAJ9-F1
#
_cell.length_a   1.000
_cell.length_b   1.000
_cell.length_c   1.000
_cell.angle_alpha   90.00
_cell.angle_beta   90.00
_cell.angle_gamma   90.00
#
_symmetry.space_group_name_H-M   'P 1'
#
loop_
_entity.id
_entity.type
_entity.pdbx_description
1 polymer ?
#
loop_
_entity_poly.entity_id
_entity_poly.type
_entity_poly.pdbx_seq_one_letter_code
_entity_poly.pdbx_strand_id
1 'polypeptide(L)'
;METRSLALAVFGVPAHPLVVHAAVVLVPLAALCAVLVAARPAWRRAYGWPVLVLTLAAAVSVPVAQFTGEQLAESRGQLSPAAAAHMALGQQMIAPTLVFAVAVAALVVGGRMVDRRTADLPVAARVGAEAGDGGPVPDGGGGPAPASAVSLRTAMVLVRVLVVLSAAAVVFMVIRVGHAGAASVWGTGG
;
A
#
# COMPACT_ATOMS: atom_id res chain seq x y z
N MET A 1 -29.34 -14.45 32.55
CA MET A 1 -28.92 -14.62 31.15
C MET A 1 -27.70 -13.73 30.94
N GLU A 2 -26.54 -14.36 30.76
CA GLU A 2 -25.24 -13.70 30.61
C GLU A 2 -25.25 -12.70 29.44
N THR A 3 -25.12 -11.42 29.74
CA THR A 3 -24.67 -10.42 28.76
C THR A 3 -23.17 -10.63 28.57
N ARG A 4 -22.81 -11.59 27.71
CA ARG A 4 -21.45 -11.77 27.20
C ARG A 4 -20.96 -10.42 26.69
N SER A 5 -19.98 -9.87 27.38
CA SER A 5 -19.30 -8.62 27.05
C SER A 5 -18.90 -8.64 25.58
N LEU A 6 -19.48 -7.73 24.78
CA LEU A 6 -19.18 -7.55 23.35
C LEU A 6 -17.79 -6.92 23.11
N ALA A 7 -16.85 -7.08 24.04
CA ALA A 7 -15.44 -6.85 23.75
C ALA A 7 -14.96 -8.09 23.00
N LEU A 8 -14.67 -7.97 21.70
CA LEU A 8 -14.00 -9.02 20.93
C LEU A 8 -12.73 -9.46 21.69
N ALA A 9 -12.81 -10.61 22.35
CA ALA A 9 -11.70 -11.25 23.03
C ALA A 9 -11.23 -12.40 22.14
N VAL A 10 -9.96 -12.37 21.75
CA VAL A 10 -9.34 -13.44 20.97
C VAL A 10 -8.37 -14.14 21.93
N PHE A 11 -8.64 -15.42 22.23
CA PHE A 11 -7.85 -16.23 23.17
C PHE A 11 -7.72 -15.65 24.60
N GLY A 12 -8.75 -14.92 25.10
CA GLY A 12 -8.75 -14.37 26.46
C GLY A 12 -7.93 -13.08 26.63
N VAL A 13 -7.39 -12.52 25.55
CA VAL A 13 -6.66 -11.24 25.50
C VAL A 13 -7.52 -10.22 24.74
N PRO A 14 -7.48 -8.91 25.08
CA PRO A 14 -8.18 -7.90 24.29
C PRO A 14 -7.78 -8.04 22.81
N ALA A 15 -8.74 -8.13 21.88
CA ALA A 15 -8.41 -8.33 20.46
C ALA A 15 -7.59 -7.17 19.90
N HIS A 16 -7.76 -5.97 20.46
CA HIS A 16 -7.13 -4.75 19.95
C HIS A 16 -5.60 -4.87 19.83
N PRO A 17 -4.81 -5.23 20.86
CA PRO A 17 -3.38 -5.48 20.72
C PRO A 17 -3.00 -6.45 19.58
N LEU A 18 -3.72 -7.57 19.42
CA LEU A 18 -3.42 -8.56 18.37
C LEU A 18 -3.68 -7.98 16.97
N VAL A 19 -4.80 -7.28 16.80
CA VAL A 19 -5.15 -6.63 15.53
C VAL A 19 -4.20 -5.47 15.22
N VAL A 20 -3.79 -4.69 16.22
CA VAL A 20 -2.78 -3.65 16.07
C VAL A 20 -1.45 -4.25 15.62
N HIS A 21 -1.01 -5.39 16.18
CA HIS A 21 0.18 -6.11 15.71
C HIS A 21 0.10 -6.45 14.23
N ALA A 22 -1.05 -6.93 13.75
CA ALA A 22 -1.25 -7.16 12.33
C ALA A 22 -1.07 -5.88 11.52
N ALA A 23 -1.68 -4.76 11.91
CA ALA A 23 -1.54 -3.48 11.20
C ALA A 23 -0.10 -2.96 11.19
N VAL A 24 0.60 -2.95 12.33
CA VAL A 24 1.96 -2.41 12.43
C VAL A 24 3.01 -3.29 11.73
N VAL A 25 2.71 -4.56 11.45
CA VAL A 25 3.60 -5.45 10.68
C VAL A 25 3.23 -5.45 9.20
N LEU A 26 1.95 -5.64 8.87
CA LEU A 26 1.49 -5.79 7.49
C LEU A 26 1.65 -4.50 6.69
N VAL A 27 1.33 -3.33 7.25
CA VAL A 27 1.41 -2.06 6.51
C VAL A 27 2.85 -1.73 6.10
N PRO A 28 3.87 -1.74 7.00
CA PRO A 28 5.25 -1.50 6.60
C PRO A 28 5.81 -2.59 5.68
N LEU A 29 5.44 -3.86 5.90
CA LEU A 29 5.87 -4.95 5.03
C LEU A 29 5.31 -4.80 3.61
N ALA A 30 4.01 -4.48 3.50
CA ALA A 30 3.37 -4.19 2.22
C ALA A 30 4.03 -2.99 1.51
N ALA A 31 4.32 -1.91 2.24
CA ALA A 31 5.01 -0.74 1.72
C ALA A 31 6.39 -1.10 1.14
N LEU A 32 7.20 -1.86 1.89
CA LEU A 32 8.52 -2.31 1.43
C LEU A 32 8.40 -3.19 0.18
N CYS A 33 7.56 -4.23 0.22
CA CYS A 33 7.38 -5.13 -0.92
C CYS A 33 6.84 -4.41 -2.16
N ALA A 34 5.93 -3.45 -2.00
CA ALA A 34 5.41 -2.64 -3.10
C ALA A 34 6.50 -1.78 -3.75
N VAL A 35 7.38 -1.15 -2.97
CA VAL A 35 8.52 -0.38 -3.49
C VAL A 35 9.49 -1.29 -4.27
N LEU A 36 9.80 -2.47 -3.73
CA LEU A 36 10.67 -3.45 -4.39
C LEU A 36 10.08 -3.91 -5.74
N VAL A 37 8.77 -4.20 -5.76
CA VAL A 37 8.05 -4.58 -6.99
C VAL A 37 7.92 -3.40 -7.98
N ALA A 38 7.78 -2.17 -7.50
CA ALA A 38 7.73 -0.98 -8.36
C ALA A 38 9.07 -0.74 -9.08
N ALA A 39 10.19 -0.99 -8.40
CA ALA A 39 11.53 -0.78 -8.92
C ALA A 39 11.96 -1.78 -10.01
N ARG A 40 11.47 -3.04 -9.95
CA ARG A 40 11.92 -4.13 -10.84
C ARG A 40 10.74 -4.73 -11.63
N PRO A 41 10.62 -4.48 -12.95
CA PRO A 41 9.55 -5.06 -13.77
C PRO A 41 9.47 -6.59 -13.72
N ALA A 42 10.63 -7.27 -13.66
CA ALA A 42 10.69 -8.73 -13.53
C ALA A 42 10.03 -9.22 -12.24
N TRP A 43 10.29 -8.53 -11.11
CA TRP A 43 9.68 -8.88 -9.82
C TRP A 43 8.19 -8.60 -9.80
N ARG A 44 7.73 -7.53 -10.47
CA ARG A 44 6.30 -7.26 -10.62
C ARG A 44 5.54 -8.39 -11.29
N ARG A 45 6.12 -9.02 -12.32
CA ARG A 45 5.47 -10.13 -13.04
C ARG A 45 5.23 -11.34 -12.14
N ALA A 46 6.24 -11.71 -11.35
CA ALA A 46 6.18 -12.85 -10.43
C ALA A 46 5.41 -12.55 -9.14
N TYR A 47 5.71 -11.43 -8.48
CA TYR A 47 5.26 -11.13 -7.11
C TYR A 47 4.11 -10.11 -7.03
N GLY A 48 3.65 -9.54 -8.15
CA GLY A 48 2.62 -8.50 -8.13
C GLY A 48 1.30 -8.93 -7.47
N TRP A 49 0.84 -10.16 -7.68
CA TRP A 49 -0.37 -10.68 -7.03
C TRP A 49 -0.18 -10.91 -5.52
N PRO A 50 0.87 -11.63 -5.07
CA PRO A 50 1.19 -11.74 -3.65
C PRO A 50 1.27 -10.39 -2.93
N VAL A 51 1.96 -9.41 -3.53
CA VAL A 51 2.07 -8.06 -2.95
C VAL A 51 0.71 -7.36 -2.88
N LEU A 52 -0.13 -7.50 -3.91
CA LEU A 52 -1.49 -6.93 -3.86
C LEU A 52 -2.32 -7.55 -2.73
N VAL A 53 -2.30 -8.88 -2.57
CA VAL A 53 -3.02 -9.57 -1.48
C VAL A 53 -2.50 -9.12 -0.12
N LEU A 54 -1.19 -9.02 0.05
CA LEU A 54 -0.56 -8.50 1.26
C LEU A 54 -1.01 -7.05 1.54
N THR A 55 -1.01 -6.19 0.54
CA THR A 55 -1.47 -4.80 0.67
C THR A 55 -2.95 -4.71 1.03
N LEU A 56 -3.80 -5.56 0.46
CA LEU A 56 -5.23 -5.60 0.83
C LEU A 56 -5.44 -6.10 2.26
N ALA A 57 -4.69 -7.12 2.69
CA ALA A 57 -4.71 -7.59 4.08
C ALA A 57 -4.25 -6.47 5.04
N ALA A 58 -3.20 -5.74 4.69
CA ALA A 58 -2.74 -4.57 5.42
C ALA A 58 -3.83 -3.48 5.48
N ALA A 59 -4.47 -3.17 4.34
CA ALA A 59 -5.52 -2.16 4.26
C ALA A 59 -6.76 -2.51 5.09
N VAL A 60 -7.15 -3.78 5.14
CA VAL A 60 -8.26 -4.26 5.98
C VAL A 60 -7.89 -4.27 7.46
N SER A 61 -6.63 -4.55 7.81
CA SER A 61 -6.21 -4.56 9.22
C SER A 61 -6.36 -3.21 9.91
N VAL A 62 -6.25 -2.09 9.17
CA VAL A 62 -6.37 -0.72 9.70
C VAL A 62 -7.77 -0.42 10.28
N PRO A 63 -8.88 -0.51 9.53
CA PRO A 63 -10.21 -0.26 10.08
C PRO A 63 -10.61 -1.29 11.15
N VAL A 64 -10.11 -2.55 11.07
CA VAL A 64 -10.35 -3.54 12.13
C VAL A 64 -9.61 -3.13 13.42
N ALA A 65 -8.40 -2.56 13.32
CA ALA A 65 -7.67 -2.04 14.48
C ALA A 65 -8.40 -0.84 15.11
N GLN A 66 -8.96 0.06 14.29
CA GLN A 66 -9.77 1.18 14.77
C GLN A 66 -11.02 0.70 15.51
N PHE A 67 -11.81 -0.18 14.87
CA PHE A 67 -13.04 -0.72 15.45
C PHE A 67 -12.80 -1.44 16.79
N THR A 68 -11.73 -2.24 16.89
CA THR A 68 -11.38 -2.90 18.15
C THR A 68 -10.83 -1.93 19.20
N GLY A 69 -10.24 -0.81 18.78
CA GLY A 69 -9.75 0.26 19.66
C GLY A 69 -10.88 1.10 20.25
N GLU A 70 -11.90 1.40 19.46
CA GLU A 70 -13.12 2.09 19.89
C GLU A 70 -13.86 1.29 20.98
N GLN A 71 -14.07 -0.01 20.75
CA GLN A 71 -14.64 -0.91 21.76
C GLN A 71 -13.81 -0.95 23.06
N LEU A 72 -12.48 -0.93 22.94
CA LEU A 72 -11.61 -0.88 24.11
C LEU A 72 -11.75 0.46 24.84
N ALA A 73 -11.84 1.57 24.12
CA ALA A 73 -12.05 2.90 24.70
C ALA A 73 -13.37 2.97 25.48
N GLU A 74 -14.46 2.47 24.88
CA GLU A 74 -15.77 2.38 25.54
C GLU A 74 -15.70 1.56 26.83
N SER A 75 -14.99 0.43 26.82
CA SER A 75 -14.84 -0.43 28.00
C SER A 75 -14.05 0.21 29.15
N ARG A 76 -13.21 1.22 28.85
CA ARG A 76 -12.41 1.94 29.85
C ARG A 76 -13.08 3.21 30.38
N GLY A 77 -14.10 3.73 29.69
CA GLY A 77 -14.79 4.96 30.05
C GLY A 77 -13.95 6.22 29.76
N GLN A 78 -13.00 6.56 30.63
CA GLN A 78 -12.16 7.76 30.48
C GLN A 78 -10.81 7.43 29.84
N LEU A 79 -10.52 8.08 28.71
CA LEU A 79 -9.22 8.02 28.04
C LEU A 79 -8.29 9.12 28.58
N SER A 80 -7.01 8.79 28.73
CA SER A 80 -5.98 9.81 28.94
C SER A 80 -5.83 10.69 27.68
N PRO A 81 -5.34 11.94 27.80
CA PRO A 81 -5.10 12.80 26.63
C PRO A 81 -4.19 12.13 25.59
N ALA A 82 -3.18 11.39 26.03
CA ALA A 82 -2.28 10.65 25.14
C ALA A 82 -3.00 9.48 24.41
N ALA A 83 -3.90 8.76 25.09
CA ALA A 83 -4.69 7.71 24.44
C ALA A 83 -5.70 8.29 23.43
N ALA A 84 -6.32 9.43 23.74
CA ALA A 84 -7.19 10.15 22.82
C ALA A 84 -6.42 10.63 21.57
N ALA A 85 -5.19 11.15 21.75
CA ALA A 85 -4.32 11.53 20.64
C ALA A 85 -3.92 10.34 19.75
N HIS A 86 -3.60 9.19 20.35
CA HIS A 86 -3.34 7.95 19.60
C HIS A 86 -4.56 7.54 18.77
N MET A 87 -5.76 7.55 19.36
CA MET A 87 -7.01 7.20 18.67
C MET A 87 -7.29 8.16 17.50
N ALA A 88 -7.14 9.47 17.71
CA ALA A 88 -7.33 10.49 16.67
C ALA A 88 -6.34 10.33 15.50
N LEU A 89 -5.07 10.02 15.78
CA LEU A 89 -4.09 9.71 14.73
C LEU A 89 -4.40 8.38 14.04
N GLY A 90 -4.85 7.38 14.80
CA GLY A 90 -5.30 6.09 14.27
C GLY A 90 -6.40 6.27 13.23
N GLN A 91 -7.36 7.18 13.46
CA GLN A 91 -8.44 7.46 12.51
C GLN A 91 -7.95 8.01 11.16
N GLN A 92 -6.85 8.77 11.19
CA GLN A 92 -6.26 9.36 9.98
C GLN A 92 -5.56 8.33 9.08
N MET A 93 -5.41 7.08 9.53
CA MET A 93 -4.75 6.02 8.76
C MET A 93 -5.52 5.50 7.54
N ILE A 94 -6.85 5.61 7.54
CA ILE A 94 -7.68 5.05 6.46
C ILE A 94 -7.30 5.66 5.11
N ALA A 95 -7.34 6.99 5.00
CA ALA A 95 -7.09 7.69 3.75
C ALA A 95 -5.73 7.37 3.10
N PRO A 96 -4.58 7.51 3.78
CA PRO A 96 -3.28 7.18 3.18
C PRO A 96 -3.16 5.68 2.84
N THR A 97 -3.74 4.79 3.66
CA THR A 97 -3.71 3.35 3.39
C THR A 97 -4.55 2.97 2.17
N LEU A 98 -5.71 3.60 1.98
CA LEU A 98 -6.53 3.41 0.78
C LEU A 98 -5.83 3.92 -0.48
N VAL A 99 -5.22 5.11 -0.42
CA VAL A 99 -4.42 5.65 -1.54
C VAL A 99 -3.28 4.69 -1.89
N PHE A 100 -2.56 4.18 -0.89
CA PHE A 100 -1.52 3.18 -1.09
C PHE A 100 -2.05 1.89 -1.73
N ALA A 101 -3.16 1.35 -1.24
CA ALA A 101 -3.76 0.13 -1.78
C ALA A 101 -4.20 0.29 -3.25
N VAL A 102 -4.83 1.42 -3.59
CA VAL A 102 -5.22 1.75 -4.96
C VAL A 102 -3.98 1.93 -5.86
N ALA A 103 -2.94 2.59 -5.37
CA ALA A 103 -1.69 2.77 -6.13
C ALA A 103 -1.01 1.43 -6.44
N VAL A 104 -0.97 0.50 -5.48
CA VAL A 104 -0.44 -0.86 -5.68
C VAL A 104 -1.31 -1.66 -6.65
N ALA A 105 -2.64 -1.58 -6.53
CA ALA A 105 -3.55 -2.22 -7.47
C ALA A 105 -3.32 -1.70 -8.91
N ALA A 106 -3.21 -0.38 -9.08
CA ALA A 106 -2.90 0.25 -10.35
C ALA A 106 -1.55 -0.20 -10.92
N LEU A 107 -0.52 -0.33 -10.07
CA LEU A 107 0.79 -0.84 -10.48
C LEU A 107 0.71 -2.27 -11.00
N VAL A 108 -0.01 -3.15 -10.29
CA VAL A 108 -0.10 -4.58 -10.60
C VAL A 108 -0.98 -4.83 -11.83
N VAL A 109 -2.14 -4.19 -11.90
CA VAL A 109 -3.08 -4.33 -13.03
C VAL A 109 -2.54 -3.61 -14.27
N GLY A 110 -2.14 -2.34 -14.13
CA GLY A 110 -1.58 -1.55 -15.22
C GLY A 110 -0.28 -2.16 -15.77
N GLY A 111 0.60 -2.64 -14.89
CA GLY A 111 1.82 -3.34 -15.29
C GLY A 111 1.55 -4.57 -16.16
N ARG A 112 0.51 -5.36 -15.84
CA ARG A 112 0.12 -6.51 -16.67
C ARG A 112 -0.51 -6.11 -18.00
N MET A 113 -1.28 -5.03 -18.04
CA MET A 113 -1.83 -4.53 -19.29
C MET A 113 -0.72 -4.06 -20.25
N VAL A 114 0.31 -3.39 -19.73
CA VAL A 114 1.48 -2.99 -20.52
C VAL A 114 2.25 -4.21 -21.00
N ASP A 115 2.50 -5.18 -20.12
CA ASP A 115 3.23 -6.41 -20.47
C ASP A 115 2.51 -7.21 -21.57
N ARG A 116 1.17 -7.32 -21.50
CA ARG A 116 0.35 -7.98 -22.54
C ARG A 116 0.44 -7.26 -23.88
N ARG A 117 0.24 -5.94 -23.91
CA ARG A 117 0.31 -5.15 -25.15
C ARG A 117 1.67 -5.25 -25.83
N THR A 118 2.75 -5.32 -25.04
CA THR A 118 4.10 -5.48 -25.58
C THR A 118 4.31 -6.89 -26.16
N ALA A 119 3.69 -7.90 -25.54
CA ALA A 119 3.68 -9.29 -26.00
C ALA A 119 2.73 -9.56 -27.19
N ASP A 120 1.92 -8.57 -27.61
CA ASP A 120 1.07 -8.66 -28.79
C ASP A 120 1.68 -7.94 -30.02
N LEU A 121 2.76 -7.16 -29.85
CA LEU A 121 3.42 -6.44 -30.96
C LEU A 121 4.08 -7.42 -31.95
N PRO A 122 4.09 -7.17 -33.27
CA PRO A 122 4.81 -8.01 -34.24
C PRO A 122 6.30 -8.13 -33.90
N VAL A 123 6.93 -9.28 -34.16
CA VAL A 123 8.35 -9.54 -33.84
C VAL A 123 9.28 -8.45 -34.41
N ALA A 124 9.01 -7.98 -35.63
CA ALA A 124 9.76 -6.88 -36.26
C ALA A 124 9.71 -5.56 -35.47
N ALA A 125 8.56 -5.23 -34.86
CA ALA A 125 8.41 -4.04 -34.03
C ALA A 125 9.07 -4.19 -32.64
N ARG A 126 9.21 -5.42 -32.13
CA ARG A 126 9.93 -5.70 -30.88
C ARG A 126 11.45 -5.57 -31.05
N VAL A 127 11.98 -6.10 -32.16
CA VAL A 127 13.41 -5.99 -32.49
C VAL A 127 13.83 -4.52 -32.65
N GLY A 128 13.02 -3.69 -33.33
CA GLY A 128 13.30 -2.25 -33.44
C GLY A 128 13.19 -1.47 -32.12
N ALA A 129 12.37 -1.93 -31.16
CA ALA A 129 12.22 -1.28 -29.86
C ALA A 129 13.30 -1.69 -28.84
N GLU A 130 13.85 -2.90 -28.95
CA GLU A 130 14.99 -3.37 -28.12
C GLU A 130 16.34 -2.97 -28.69
N ALA A 131 16.46 -2.78 -30.01
CA ALA A 131 17.73 -2.50 -30.65
C ALA A 131 18.40 -1.22 -30.13
N GLY A 132 17.67 -0.16 -29.81
CA GLY A 132 18.24 1.05 -29.17
C GLY A 132 19.52 1.61 -29.80
N ASP A 133 19.85 1.21 -31.03
CA ASP A 133 21.13 1.42 -31.66
C ASP A 133 20.96 2.48 -32.73
N GLY A 134 21.81 3.49 -32.69
CA GLY A 134 21.81 4.66 -33.57
C GLY A 134 22.21 4.34 -35.01
N GLY A 135 21.80 3.19 -35.54
CA GLY A 135 21.98 2.81 -36.93
C GLY A 135 21.09 3.66 -37.85
N PRO A 136 21.54 3.96 -39.09
CA PRO A 136 20.78 4.79 -40.03
C PRO A 136 19.40 4.18 -40.27
N VAL A 137 18.36 4.94 -39.93
CA VAL A 137 16.97 4.59 -40.21
C VAL A 137 16.79 4.49 -41.73
N PRO A 138 16.33 3.36 -42.29
CA PRO A 138 15.89 3.32 -43.67
C PRO A 138 14.65 4.21 -43.80
N ASP A 139 14.69 5.20 -44.69
CA ASP A 139 13.56 6.06 -45.01
C ASP A 139 12.39 5.24 -45.58
N GLY A 140 11.54 4.76 -44.68
CA GLY A 140 10.39 3.93 -44.99
C GLY A 140 9.34 4.02 -43.89
N GLY A 141 8.54 5.09 -43.92
CA GLY A 141 7.24 5.12 -43.22
C GLY A 141 7.27 5.27 -41.70
N GLY A 142 8.26 5.96 -41.13
CA GLY A 142 8.31 6.27 -39.70
C GLY A 142 7.32 7.36 -39.28
N GLY A 143 6.03 7.05 -39.24
CA GLY A 143 5.05 7.88 -38.53
C GLY A 143 5.45 8.00 -37.05
N PRO A 144 5.18 9.14 -36.37
CA PRO A 144 5.49 9.28 -34.95
C PRO A 144 4.89 8.10 -34.18
N ALA A 145 5.65 7.55 -33.22
CA ALA A 145 5.13 6.51 -32.34
C ALA A 145 3.73 6.93 -31.87
N PRO A 146 2.71 6.06 -31.95
CA PRO A 146 1.34 6.47 -31.70
C PRO A 146 1.28 7.11 -30.32
N ALA A 147 0.73 8.33 -30.23
CA ALA A 147 0.74 9.15 -29.00
C ALA A 147 0.26 8.39 -27.74
N SER A 148 -0.55 7.33 -27.95
CA SER A 148 -1.01 6.38 -26.93
C SER A 148 0.10 5.59 -26.23
N ALA A 149 1.23 5.31 -26.88
CA ALA A 149 2.34 4.52 -26.31
C ALA A 149 3.22 5.36 -25.37
N VAL A 150 3.48 6.62 -25.71
CA VAL A 150 4.20 7.58 -24.83
C VAL A 150 3.34 7.88 -23.59
N SER A 151 2.03 8.09 -23.77
CA SER A 151 1.08 8.31 -22.68
C SER A 151 1.08 7.18 -21.65
N LEU A 152 1.13 5.92 -22.09
CA LEU A 152 1.09 4.74 -21.20
C LEU A 152 2.39 4.55 -20.39
N ARG A 153 3.56 4.83 -20.98
CA ARG A 153 4.84 4.77 -20.25
C ARG A 153 4.92 5.87 -19.18
N THR A 154 4.53 7.09 -19.53
CA THR A 154 4.46 8.21 -18.58
C THR A 154 3.48 7.91 -17.46
N ALA A 155 2.28 7.39 -17.77
CA ALA A 155 1.31 6.97 -16.76
C ALA A 155 1.89 5.92 -15.79
N MET A 156 2.64 4.92 -16.29
CA MET A 156 3.30 3.94 -15.42
C MET A 156 4.41 4.53 -14.54
N VAL A 157 5.13 5.55 -15.01
CA VAL A 157 6.09 6.28 -14.16
C VAL A 157 5.35 7.01 -13.04
N LEU A 158 4.25 7.69 -13.36
CA LEU A 158 3.42 8.38 -12.36
C LEU A 158 2.86 7.41 -11.32
N VAL A 159 2.39 6.22 -11.74
CA VAL A 159 1.92 5.17 -10.82
C VAL A 159 3.03 4.69 -9.90
N ARG A 160 4.26 4.48 -10.40
CA ARG A 160 5.40 4.10 -9.55
C ARG A 160 5.75 5.18 -8.54
N VAL A 161 5.77 6.45 -8.97
CA VAL A 161 6.01 7.59 -8.08
C VAL A 161 4.92 7.63 -6.99
N LEU A 162 3.64 7.48 -7.38
CA LEU A 162 2.53 7.44 -6.45
C LEU A 162 2.67 6.29 -5.43
N VAL A 163 3.09 5.10 -5.86
CA VAL A 163 3.36 3.97 -4.95
C VAL A 163 4.45 4.32 -3.94
N VAL A 164 5.55 4.92 -4.37
CA VAL A 164 6.66 5.29 -3.48
C VAL A 164 6.22 6.37 -2.48
N LEU A 165 5.53 7.42 -2.94
CA LEU A 165 5.07 8.50 -2.09
C LEU A 165 4.03 8.03 -1.08
N SER A 166 3.05 7.23 -1.51
CA SER A 166 2.03 6.68 -0.62
C SER A 166 2.61 5.63 0.34
N ALA A 167 3.60 4.83 -0.07
CA ALA A 167 4.35 3.92 0.80
C ALA A 167 5.08 4.68 1.92
N ALA A 168 5.77 5.78 1.58
CA ALA A 168 6.41 6.63 2.57
C ALA A 168 5.39 7.25 3.54
N ALA A 169 4.25 7.72 3.02
CA ALA A 169 3.17 8.30 3.83
C ALA A 169 2.58 7.30 4.84
N VAL A 170 2.30 6.05 4.42
CA VAL A 170 1.75 5.04 5.35
C VAL A 170 2.77 4.63 6.40
N VAL A 171 4.06 4.47 6.04
CA VAL A 171 5.11 4.16 7.02
C VAL A 171 5.29 5.29 8.03
N PHE A 172 5.31 6.54 7.56
CA PHE A 172 5.36 7.72 8.44
C PHE A 172 4.18 7.76 9.40
N MET A 173 2.96 7.52 8.92
CA MET A 173 1.78 7.47 9.77
C MET A 173 1.83 6.31 10.77
N VAL A 174 2.35 5.13 10.39
CA VAL A 174 2.53 3.99 11.33
C VAL A 174 3.44 4.39 12.48
N ILE A 175 4.56 5.05 12.18
CA ILE A 175 5.50 5.54 13.20
C ILE A 175 4.82 6.57 14.11
N ARG A 176 4.09 7.53 13.54
CA ARG A 176 3.35 8.56 14.28
C ARG A 176 2.31 7.98 15.23
N VAL A 177 1.47 7.08 14.72
CA VAL A 177 0.42 6.40 15.51
C VAL A 177 1.06 5.52 16.60
N GLY A 178 2.11 4.78 16.25
CA GLY A 178 2.84 3.92 17.18
C GLY A 178 3.52 4.70 18.30
N HIS A 179 4.15 5.83 18.00
CA HIS A 179 4.74 6.72 18.99
C HIS A 179 3.69 7.26 19.97
N ALA A 180 2.55 7.73 19.47
CA ALA A 180 1.44 8.17 20.32
C ALA A 180 0.89 7.02 21.19
N GLY A 181 0.84 5.80 20.65
CA GLY A 181 0.45 4.60 21.40
C GLY A 181 1.44 4.30 22.54
N ALA A 182 2.74 4.34 22.27
CA ALA A 182 3.77 4.16 23.29
C ALA A 182 3.70 5.25 24.37
N ALA A 183 3.51 6.52 23.98
CA ALA A 183 3.36 7.63 24.91
C ALA A 183 2.12 7.49 25.81
N SER A 184 1.05 6.83 25.35
CA SER A 184 -0.15 6.60 26.17
C SER A 184 0.06 5.62 27.33
N VAL A 185 1.08 4.75 27.24
CA VAL A 185 1.39 3.72 28.25
C VAL A 185 2.62 4.11 29.07
N TRP A 186 3.65 4.63 28.41
CA TRP A 186 4.97 4.85 28.99
C TRP A 186 5.37 6.34 29.07
N GLY A 187 4.52 7.25 28.61
CA GLY A 187 4.79 8.68 28.70
C GLY A 187 4.82 9.14 30.15
N THR A 188 5.90 9.81 30.54
CA THR A 188 5.95 10.56 31.80
C THR A 188 5.01 11.76 31.64
N GLY A 189 3.79 11.65 32.19
CA GLY A 189 2.71 12.62 31.99
C GLY A 189 3.15 14.07 32.12
N GLY A 190 2.72 14.90 31.16
CA GLY A 190 2.57 16.34 31.33
C GLY A 190 1.16 16.66 31.79
#